data_AF-A0A494T107-F1
#
_entry.id   AF-A0A494T107-F1
#
_cell.length_a   1.000
_cell.length_b   1.000
_cell.length_c   1.000
_cell.angle_alpha   90.00
_cell.angle_beta   90.00
_cell.angle_gamma   90.00
#
_symmetry.space_group_name_H-M   'P 1'
#
loop_
_entity.id
_entity.type
_entity.pdbx_description
1 polymer ?
#
loop_
_entity_poly.entity_id
_entity_poly.type
_entity_poly.pdbx_seq_one_letter_code
_entity_poly.pdbx_strand_id
1 'polypeptide(L)'
;MISKAASNAVVLVSRATLAVLIFDGFLCGILAVFFLPAYLGPIPFPVSALLAGVANVTLLFASRKVAEQSVAIASPLIAFFVAILVCMFGGPGGDVLLLADWRTAFLLLGGLVPPGILLFSWRLKTLTTPHATPLPGAHPRSSTGSASR
;
A
#
# COMPACT_ATOMS: atom_id res chain seq x y z
N MET A 1 -32.09 -2.66 16.19
CA MET A 1 -31.21 -3.84 15.97
C MET A 1 -30.60 -3.88 14.56
N ILE A 2 -31.33 -3.48 13.51
CA ILE A 2 -30.89 -3.53 12.09
C ILE A 2 -29.61 -2.70 11.80
N SER A 3 -29.47 -1.52 12.39
CA SER A 3 -28.28 -0.65 12.20
C SER A 3 -26.96 -1.29 12.65
N LYS A 4 -26.97 -2.10 13.72
CA LYS A 4 -25.76 -2.79 14.22
C LYS A 4 -25.33 -3.92 13.30
N ALA A 5 -26.29 -4.65 12.71
CA ALA A 5 -26.01 -5.70 11.74
C ALA A 5 -25.42 -5.14 10.43
N ALA A 6 -25.98 -4.03 9.94
CA ALA A 6 -25.46 -3.35 8.75
C ALA A 6 -24.04 -2.81 8.96
N SER A 7 -23.76 -2.19 10.11
CA SER A 7 -22.42 -1.72 10.47
C SER A 7 -21.40 -2.87 10.53
N ASN A 8 -21.77 -3.99 11.16
CA ASN A 8 -20.90 -5.17 11.23
C ASN A 8 -20.60 -5.75 9.84
N ALA A 9 -21.59 -5.77 8.93
CA ALA A 9 -21.40 -6.26 7.57
C ALA A 9 -20.39 -5.40 6.79
N VAL A 10 -20.49 -4.07 6.87
CA VAL A 10 -19.53 -3.16 6.22
C VAL A 10 -18.12 -3.37 6.75
N VAL A 11 -17.96 -3.49 8.07
CA VAL A 11 -16.66 -3.77 8.70
C VAL A 11 -16.11 -5.13 8.25
N LEU A 12 -16.95 -6.15 8.15
CA LEU A 12 -16.53 -7.49 7.71
C LEU A 12 -16.07 -7.48 6.26
N VAL A 13 -16.79 -6.78 5.38
CA VAL A 13 -16.40 -6.62 3.97
C VAL A 13 -15.06 -5.91 3.85
N SER A 14 -14.86 -4.77 4.54
CA SER A 14 -13.57 -4.06 4.50
C SER A 14 -12.41 -4.93 4.99
N ARG A 15 -12.62 -5.70 6.06
CA ARG A 15 -11.60 -6.63 6.59
C ARG A 15 -11.31 -7.77 5.63
N ALA A 16 -12.33 -8.35 5.02
CA ALA A 16 -12.19 -9.43 4.05
C ALA A 16 -11.44 -8.95 2.80
N THR A 17 -11.81 -7.78 2.26
CA THR A 17 -11.10 -7.16 1.13
C THR A 17 -9.63 -6.92 1.46
N LEU A 18 -9.35 -6.38 2.65
CA LEU A 18 -7.98 -6.16 3.11
C LEU A 18 -7.19 -7.47 3.21
N ALA A 19 -7.79 -8.53 3.77
CA ALA A 19 -7.16 -9.86 3.83
C ALA A 19 -6.85 -10.42 2.42
N VAL A 20 -7.77 -10.26 1.47
CA VAL A 20 -7.55 -10.66 0.07
C VAL A 20 -6.40 -9.87 -0.55
N LEU A 21 -6.33 -8.55 -0.32
CA LEU A 21 -5.24 -7.72 -0.84
C LEU A 21 -3.89 -8.10 -0.23
N ILE A 22 -3.82 -8.43 1.07
CA ILE A 22 -2.61 -8.95 1.72
C ILE A 22 -2.17 -10.25 1.05
N PHE A 23 -3.10 -11.19 0.87
CA PHE A 23 -2.82 -12.47 0.23
C PHE A 23 -2.36 -12.29 -1.22
N ASP A 24 -3.00 -11.39 -1.97
CA ASP A 24 -2.61 -11.07 -3.35
C ASP A 24 -1.21 -10.44 -3.41
N GLY A 25 -0.88 -9.54 -2.49
CA GLY A 25 0.47 -8.98 -2.37
C GLY A 25 1.53 -10.04 -2.09
N PHE A 26 1.24 -10.98 -1.19
CA PHE A 26 2.11 -12.13 -0.92
C PHE A 26 2.29 -13.02 -2.15
N LEU A 27 1.19 -13.37 -2.81
CA LEU A 27 1.20 -14.20 -4.01
C LEU A 27 1.95 -13.53 -5.16
N CYS A 28 1.74 -12.22 -5.35
CA CYS A 28 2.48 -11.40 -6.30
C CYS A 28 3.99 -11.46 -6.03
N GLY A 29 4.42 -11.41 -4.76
CA GLY A 29 5.82 -11.56 -4.38
C GLY A 29 6.40 -12.92 -4.75
N ILE A 30 5.67 -14.00 -4.48
CA ILE A 30 6.08 -15.36 -4.89
C ILE A 30 6.22 -15.44 -6.41
N LEU A 31 5.20 -15.03 -7.16
CA LEU A 31 5.23 -15.07 -8.62
C LEU A 31 6.37 -14.21 -9.17
N ALA A 32 6.63 -13.04 -8.57
CA ALA A 32 7.66 -12.14 -9.04
C ALA A 32 9.06 -12.75 -8.91
N VAL A 33 9.32 -13.47 -7.80
CA VAL A 33 10.56 -14.24 -7.60
C VAL A 33 10.63 -15.43 -8.56
N PHE A 34 9.53 -16.17 -8.73
CA PHE A 34 9.49 -17.36 -9.57
C PHE A 34 9.69 -17.07 -11.06
N PHE A 35 9.16 -15.93 -11.53
CA PHE A 35 9.35 -15.44 -12.90
C PHE A 35 10.59 -14.56 -13.05
N LEU A 36 11.31 -14.27 -11.96
CA LEU A 36 12.57 -13.52 -12.02
C LEU A 36 13.62 -14.18 -12.92
N PRO A 37 13.83 -15.52 -12.91
CA PRO A 37 14.72 -16.23 -13.82
C PRO A 37 14.18 -16.36 -15.26
N ALA A 38 13.15 -15.63 -15.70
CA ALA A 38 12.68 -15.70 -17.09
C ALA A 38 13.78 -15.29 -18.08
N TYR A 39 13.87 -16.01 -19.21
CA TYR A 39 14.83 -15.77 -20.29
C TYR A 39 14.09 -15.58 -21.61
N LEU A 40 14.55 -14.61 -22.41
CA LEU A 40 14.22 -14.50 -23.83
C LEU A 40 15.45 -14.93 -24.62
N GLY A 41 15.46 -16.20 -25.04
CA GLY A 41 16.67 -16.82 -25.61
C GLY A 41 17.79 -16.87 -24.56
N PRO A 42 19.00 -16.36 -24.85
CA PRO A 42 20.11 -16.37 -23.89
C PRO A 42 20.08 -15.18 -22.90
N ILE A 43 19.19 -14.19 -23.08
CA ILE A 43 19.21 -12.94 -22.31
C ILE A 43 18.22 -13.05 -21.13
N PRO A 44 18.66 -12.81 -19.88
CA PRO A 44 17.76 -12.73 -18.74
C PRO A 44 16.81 -11.52 -18.87
N PHE A 45 15.50 -11.76 -18.79
CA PHE A 45 14.46 -10.73 -18.97
C PHE A 45 13.58 -10.61 -17.72
N PRO A 46 13.95 -9.75 -16.75
CA PRO A 46 13.26 -9.62 -15.46
C PRO A 46 11.95 -8.80 -15.56
N VAL A 47 11.06 -9.17 -16.48
CA VAL A 47 9.76 -8.49 -16.70
C VAL A 47 8.86 -8.55 -15.48
N SER A 48 9.01 -9.57 -14.64
CA SER A 48 8.27 -9.74 -13.40
C SER A 48 8.48 -8.57 -12.43
N ALA A 49 9.64 -7.91 -12.45
CA ALA A 49 9.92 -6.73 -11.61
C ALA A 49 9.05 -5.52 -11.99
N LEU A 50 8.85 -5.29 -13.29
CA LEU A 50 7.96 -4.22 -13.77
C LEU A 50 6.49 -4.53 -13.43
N LEU A 51 6.08 -5.77 -13.68
CA LEU A 51 4.71 -6.21 -13.37
C LEU A 51 4.42 -6.14 -11.86
N ALA A 52 5.38 -6.54 -11.02
CA ALA A 52 5.29 -6.41 -9.57
C ALA A 52 5.15 -4.95 -9.13
N GLY A 53 5.90 -4.02 -9.73
CA GLY A 53 5.75 -2.60 -9.47
C GLY A 53 4.33 -2.08 -9.78
N VAL A 54 3.79 -2.43 -10.94
CA VAL A 54 2.43 -2.04 -11.35
C VAL A 54 1.37 -2.67 -10.43
N ALA A 55 1.52 -3.95 -10.10
CA ALA A 55 0.63 -4.66 -9.19
C ALA A 55 0.63 -4.03 -7.80
N ASN A 56 1.81 -3.76 -7.23
CA ASN A 56 1.95 -3.15 -5.92
C ASN A 56 1.34 -1.73 -5.87
N VAL A 57 1.50 -0.92 -6.92
CA VAL A 57 0.84 0.39 -7.02
C VAL A 57 -0.68 0.24 -7.01
N THR A 58 -1.21 -0.71 -7.79
CA THR A 58 -2.66 -0.96 -7.89
C THR A 58 -3.23 -1.46 -6.56
N LEU A 59 -2.53 -2.38 -5.90
CA LEU A 59 -2.87 -2.88 -4.56
C LEU A 59 -2.90 -1.75 -3.55
N LEU A 60 -1.93 -0.85 -3.59
CA LEU A 60 -1.86 0.27 -2.67
C LEU A 60 -3.05 1.24 -2.83
N PHE A 61 -3.46 1.51 -4.07
CA PHE A 61 -4.67 2.29 -4.35
C PHE A 61 -5.94 1.57 -3.86
N ALA A 62 -6.01 0.25 -4.04
CA ALA A 62 -7.16 -0.54 -3.59
C ALA A 62 -7.24 -0.58 -2.06
N SER A 63 -6.13 -0.80 -1.34
CA SER A 63 -6.07 -0.78 0.12
C SER A 63 -6.50 0.56 0.70
N ARG A 64 -6.12 1.66 0.04
CA ARG A 64 -6.52 3.01 0.45
C ARG A 64 -8.03 3.26 0.39
N LYS A 65 -8.78 2.50 -0.43
CA LYS A 65 -10.24 2.62 -0.48
C LYS A 65 -10.95 1.95 0.71
N VAL A 66 -10.27 1.03 1.40
CA VAL A 66 -10.87 0.21 2.47
C VAL A 66 -10.23 0.43 3.84
N ALA A 67 -9.08 1.11 3.90
CA ALA A 67 -8.32 1.36 5.11
C ALA A 67 -7.95 2.84 5.29
N GLU A 68 -8.15 3.34 6.51
CA GLU A 68 -7.80 4.70 6.94
C GLU A 68 -6.36 4.77 7.48
N GLN A 69 -5.92 3.73 8.18
CA GLN A 69 -4.62 3.69 8.82
C GLN A 69 -3.52 3.39 7.79
N SER A 70 -2.46 4.20 7.78
CA SER A 70 -1.38 4.07 6.80
C SER A 70 -0.66 2.70 6.82
N VAL A 71 -0.58 2.04 7.98
CA VAL A 71 0.00 0.69 8.09
C VAL A 71 -0.90 -0.35 7.41
N ALA A 72 -2.22 -0.22 7.57
CA ALA A 72 -3.18 -1.08 6.91
C ALA A 72 -3.19 -0.87 5.38
N ILE A 73 -2.95 0.36 4.92
CA ILE A 73 -2.77 0.67 3.48
C ILE A 73 -1.51 0.01 2.92
N ALA A 74 -0.41 -0.01 3.68
CA ALA A 74 0.85 -0.63 3.27
C ALA A 74 0.87 -2.16 3.40
N SER A 75 -0.18 -2.77 3.94
CA SER A 75 -0.20 -4.20 4.27
C SER A 75 0.07 -5.15 3.09
N PRO A 76 -0.42 -4.91 1.85
CA PRO A 76 -0.10 -5.79 0.72
C PRO A 76 1.37 -5.70 0.31
N LEU A 77 1.95 -4.50 0.41
CA LEU A 77 3.36 -4.26 0.10
C LEU A 77 4.28 -4.95 1.13
N ILE A 78 3.88 -4.95 2.39
CA ILE A 78 4.57 -5.70 3.45
C ILE A 78 4.48 -7.20 3.15
N ALA A 79 3.31 -7.70 2.75
CA ALA A 79 3.12 -9.10 2.40
C ALA A 79 3.97 -9.53 1.20
N PHE A 80 4.07 -8.68 0.18
CA PHE A 80 4.98 -8.85 -0.95
C PHE A 80 6.45 -8.94 -0.50
N PHE A 81 6.89 -8.04 0.37
CA PHE A 81 8.26 -8.07 0.90
C PHE A 81 8.53 -9.33 1.73
N VAL A 82 7.57 -9.76 2.56
CA VAL A 82 7.65 -11.01 3.32
C VAL A 82 7.78 -12.21 2.37
N ALA A 83 7.02 -12.26 1.27
CA ALA A 83 7.16 -13.32 0.28
C ALA A 83 8.57 -13.38 -0.32
N ILE A 84 9.15 -12.22 -0.66
CA ILE A 84 10.54 -12.13 -1.14
C ILE A 84 11.51 -12.68 -0.09
N LEU A 85 11.37 -12.27 1.18
CA LEU A 85 12.23 -12.75 2.26
C LEU A 85 12.11 -14.27 2.45
N VAL A 86 10.89 -14.81 2.42
CA VAL A 86 10.67 -16.26 2.50
C VAL A 86 11.40 -16.97 1.36
N CYS A 87 11.23 -16.52 0.11
CA CYS A 87 11.93 -17.12 -1.03
C CYS A 87 13.45 -16.93 -1.00
N MET A 88 13.94 -15.90 -0.32
CA MET A 88 15.37 -15.61 -0.15
C MET A 88 16.02 -16.50 0.93
N PHE A 89 15.29 -16.83 2.01
CA PHE A 89 15.81 -17.66 3.11
C PHE A 89 15.44 -19.15 3.01
N GLY A 90 14.50 -19.52 2.14
CA GLY A 90 14.11 -20.91 1.93
C GLY A 90 13.08 -21.08 0.82
N GLY A 91 13.53 -21.56 -0.34
CA GLY A 91 12.65 -21.96 -1.43
C GLY A 91 12.03 -23.34 -1.22
N PRO A 92 10.95 -23.65 -1.96
CA PRO A 92 10.34 -24.98 -1.98
C PRO A 92 11.38 -25.99 -2.50
N GLY A 93 11.75 -26.96 -1.66
CA GLY A 93 12.80 -27.94 -1.96
C GLY A 93 14.13 -27.71 -1.24
N GLY A 94 14.26 -26.64 -0.46
CA GLY A 94 15.48 -26.32 0.31
C GLY A 94 16.48 -25.44 -0.45
N ASP A 95 16.18 -25.07 -1.70
CA ASP A 95 17.04 -24.20 -2.51
C ASP A 95 16.76 -22.72 -2.28
N VAL A 96 17.79 -21.89 -2.36
CA VAL A 96 17.63 -20.43 -2.35
C VAL A 96 17.15 -19.99 -3.73
N LEU A 97 15.85 -19.66 -3.85
CA LEU A 97 15.26 -19.20 -5.12
C LEU A 97 15.79 -17.82 -5.55
N LEU A 98 16.36 -17.08 -4.61
CA LEU A 98 16.71 -15.69 -4.77
C LEU A 98 18.21 -15.49 -4.49
N LEU A 99 19.03 -15.67 -5.52
CA LEU A 99 20.45 -15.32 -5.46
C LEU A 99 20.59 -13.79 -5.38
N ALA A 100 21.58 -13.31 -4.62
CA ALA A 100 21.93 -11.90 -4.49
C ALA A 100 22.59 -11.38 -5.79
N ASP A 101 21.81 -11.27 -6.85
CA ASP A 101 22.23 -10.84 -8.18
C ASP A 101 21.52 -9.53 -8.58
N TRP A 102 21.95 -8.88 -9.67
CA TRP A 102 21.39 -7.61 -10.15
C TRP A 102 19.89 -7.69 -10.43
N ARG A 103 19.37 -8.88 -10.78
CA ARG A 103 17.94 -9.15 -11.00
C ARG A 103 17.12 -8.92 -9.74
N THR A 104 17.66 -9.31 -8.59
CA THR A 104 17.07 -9.13 -7.26
C THR A 104 17.02 -7.66 -6.89
N ALA A 105 18.10 -6.93 -7.15
CA ALA A 105 18.12 -5.48 -6.97
C ALA A 105 17.06 -4.82 -7.88
N PHE A 106 16.92 -5.28 -9.12
CA PHE A 106 15.90 -4.75 -10.04
C PHE A 106 14.46 -5.07 -9.60
N LEU A 107 14.21 -6.25 -9.03
CA LEU A 107 12.93 -6.63 -8.43
C LEU A 107 12.60 -5.76 -7.22
N LEU A 108 13.56 -5.56 -6.32
CA LEU A 108 13.36 -4.72 -5.13
C LEU A 108 13.15 -3.26 -5.53
N LEU A 109 13.97 -2.74 -6.44
CA LEU A 109 13.83 -1.37 -6.92
C LEU A 109 12.51 -1.17 -7.68
N GLY A 110 12.22 -1.99 -8.68
CA GLY A 110 11.00 -1.89 -9.47
C GLY A 110 9.72 -2.18 -8.67
N GLY A 111 9.79 -3.13 -7.74
CA GLY A 111 8.66 -3.58 -6.92
C GLY A 111 8.37 -2.68 -5.72
N LEU A 112 9.38 -2.06 -5.08
CA LEU A 112 9.18 -1.23 -3.88
C LEU A 112 9.30 0.28 -4.12
N VAL A 113 10.12 0.75 -5.07
CA VAL A 113 10.37 2.19 -5.23
C VAL A 113 9.11 2.94 -5.66
N PRO A 114 8.38 2.54 -6.73
CA PRO A 114 7.15 3.23 -7.12
C PRO A 114 6.08 3.28 -6.01
N PRO A 115 5.69 2.15 -5.36
CA PRO A 115 4.69 2.21 -4.29
C PRO A 115 5.22 2.88 -3.02
N GLY A 116 6.53 2.81 -2.74
CA GLY A 116 7.17 3.51 -1.64
C GLY A 116 7.09 5.03 -1.77
N ILE A 117 7.36 5.56 -2.96
CA ILE A 117 7.23 7.00 -3.25
C ILE A 117 5.77 7.45 -3.08
N LEU A 118 4.79 6.65 -3.52
CA LEU A 118 3.37 6.97 -3.36
C LEU A 118 2.96 7.01 -1.88
N LEU A 119 3.33 6.00 -1.10
CA LEU A 119 3.10 5.95 0.35
C LEU A 119 3.70 7.17 1.05
N PHE A 120 4.95 7.51 0.70
CA PHE A 120 5.65 8.64 1.28
C PHE A 120 4.99 9.98 0.93
N SER A 121 4.63 10.17 -0.35
CA SER A 121 3.94 11.37 -0.82
C SER A 121 2.60 11.59 -0.11
N TRP A 122 1.85 10.50 0.13
CA TRP A 122 0.62 10.56 0.88
C TRP A 122 0.82 10.91 2.35
N ARG A 123 1.86 10.36 2.98
CA ARG A 123 2.24 10.71 4.35
C ARG A 123 2.60 12.18 4.48
N LEU A 124 3.38 12.72 3.54
CA LEU A 124 3.74 14.14 3.52
C LEU A 124 2.50 15.03 3.43
N LYS A 125 1.54 14.69 2.55
CA LYS A 125 0.30 15.47 2.39
C LYS A 125 -0.51 15.57 3.68
N THR A 126 -0.52 14.51 4.49
CA THR A 126 -1.16 14.52 5.82
C THR A 126 -0.48 15.49 6.78
N LEU A 127 0.85 15.60 6.73
CA LEU A 127 1.63 16.49 7.60
C LEU A 127 1.54 17.96 7.17
N THR A 128 1.44 18.22 5.87
CA THR A 128 1.39 19.57 5.31
C THR A 128 -0.01 20.16 5.34
N THR A 129 -1.05 19.40 5.71
CA THR A 129 -2.40 19.95 5.86
C THR A 129 -2.38 20.90 7.05
N PRO A 130 -2.44 22.23 6.85
CA PRO A 130 -2.40 23.17 7.97
C PRO A 130 -3.64 22.88 8.80
N HIS A 131 -3.47 22.55 10.08
CA HIS A 131 -4.57 22.71 11.01
C HIS A 131 -4.94 24.18 10.93
N ALA A 132 -6.06 24.49 10.26
CA ALA A 132 -6.74 25.75 10.45
C ALA A 132 -7.16 25.76 11.91
N THR A 133 -6.24 26.15 12.79
CA THR A 133 -6.52 26.45 14.18
C THR A 133 -7.65 27.47 14.11
N PRO A 134 -8.88 27.14 14.49
CA PRO A 134 -9.90 28.15 14.64
C PRO A 134 -9.35 29.02 15.77
N LEU A 135 -8.88 30.22 15.46
CA LEU A 135 -8.44 31.18 16.48
C LEU A 135 -9.56 31.27 17.52
N PRO A 136 -9.36 30.82 18.77
CA PRO A 136 -10.32 31.04 19.84
C PRO A 136 -10.33 32.55 20.13
N GLY A 137 -11.14 33.31 19.39
CA GLY A 137 -11.10 34.76 19.46
C GLY A 137 -11.83 35.52 18.37
N ALA A 138 -12.15 34.90 17.23
CA ALA A 138 -13.06 35.52 16.26
C ALA A 138 -14.52 35.34 16.70
N HIS A 139 -14.87 35.88 17.88
CA HIS A 139 -16.26 36.19 18.16
C HIS A 139 -16.75 37.12 17.04
N PRO A 140 -17.82 36.79 16.30
CA PRO A 140 -18.51 37.79 15.51
C PRO A 140 -18.98 38.84 16.52
N ARG A 141 -18.37 40.03 16.52
CA ARG A 141 -18.92 41.18 17.24
C ARG A 141 -20.33 41.35 16.72
N SER A 142 -21.32 41.01 17.53
CA SER A 142 -22.68 41.46 17.34
C SER A 142 -22.62 42.98 17.36
N SER A 143 -22.74 43.61 16.18
CA SER A 143 -22.91 45.04 16.05
C SER A 143 -24.31 45.38 16.54
N THR A 144 -24.49 45.39 17.85
CA THR A 144 -25.63 46.03 18.51
C THR A 144 -25.33 47.53 18.51
N GLY A 145 -25.79 48.22 17.48
CA GLY A 145 -25.80 49.68 17.39
C GLY A 145 -26.94 50.08 16.45
N SER A 146 -28.13 50.34 17.00
CA SER A 146 -28.56 51.70 17.34
C SER A 146 -28.78 52.58 16.11
N ALA A 147 -30.00 52.49 15.56
CA ALA A 147 -30.70 53.63 14.96
C ALA A 147 -32.22 53.33 15.07
N SER A 148 -32.82 53.60 16.23
CA SER A 148 -33.73 54.74 16.43
C SER A 148 -33.83 55.74 15.26
N ARG A 149 -34.91 55.68 14.48
CA ARG A 149 -36.02 56.66 14.45
C ARG A 149 -36.98 56.34 13.32
#